data_AF-A0A2C6CMV0-F1
#
_entry.id   AF-A0A2C6CMV0-F1
#
_cell.length_a   1.000
_cell.length_b   1.000
_cell.length_c   1.000
_cell.angle_alpha   90.00
_cell.angle_beta   90.00
_cell.angle_gamma   90.00
#
_symmetry.space_group_name_H-M   'P 1'
#
loop_
_entity.id
_entity.type
_entity.pdbx_description
1 polymer ?
#
loop_
_entity_poly.entity_id
_entity_poly.type
_entity_poly.pdbx_seq_one_letter_code
_entity_poly.pdbx_strand_id
1 'polypeptide(L)'
;MHLHLLNLVLQVGSLAIILLVIGVGWKESLQSISNNSVASCGVETGVKENLNFSTVLGGEAREGKRLWNENACGACHIKNMKDNGTGPALGGVTERWAAYPRADLYKWIQGSQAMIETKHPRALKLWENWAPMVMQNYPKLTDEEVEHLLAYIEVIYTGNLKAYAATP
;
A
#
# COMPACT_ATOMS: atom_id res chain seq x y z
N MET A 1 -77.98 13.11 -21.41
CA MET A 1 -76.59 13.31 -21.89
C MET A 1 -75.68 14.01 -20.87
N HIS A 2 -76.00 13.99 -19.56
CA HIS A 2 -75.32 14.79 -18.53
C HIS A 2 -74.56 13.97 -17.47
N LEU A 3 -74.48 12.64 -17.64
CA LEU A 3 -73.82 11.73 -16.67
C LEU A 3 -72.37 11.37 -17.05
N HIS A 4 -71.92 11.64 -18.28
CA HIS A 4 -70.57 11.28 -18.72
C HIS A 4 -69.49 12.34 -18.41
N LEU A 5 -69.88 13.58 -18.06
CA LEU A 5 -68.93 14.67 -17.80
C LEU A 5 -68.36 14.65 -16.37
N LEU A 6 -69.09 14.07 -15.40
CA LEU A 6 -68.66 14.00 -14.00
C LEU A 6 -67.61 12.90 -13.74
N ASN A 7 -67.57 11.85 -14.56
CA ASN A 7 -66.65 10.72 -14.39
C ASN A 7 -65.24 11.02 -14.93
N LEU A 8 -65.12 11.98 -15.86
CA LEU A 8 -63.82 12.37 -16.42
C LEU A 8 -63.00 13.24 -15.45
N VAL A 9 -63.66 14.07 -14.63
CA VAL A 9 -63.01 14.98 -13.68
C VAL A 9 -62.42 14.23 -12.47
N LEU A 10 -63.03 13.12 -12.05
CA LEU A 10 -62.53 12.29 -10.94
C LEU A 10 -61.31 11.43 -11.33
N GLN A 11 -61.14 11.10 -12.61
CA GLN A 11 -60.06 10.21 -13.06
C GLN A 11 -58.75 10.95 -13.35
N VAL A 12 -58.81 12.23 -13.73
CA VAL A 12 -57.62 13.08 -13.95
C VAL A 12 -56.99 13.61 -12.66
N GLY A 13 -57.77 13.74 -11.56
CA GLY A 13 -57.27 14.22 -10.27
C GLY A 13 -56.33 13.23 -9.56
N SER A 14 -56.58 11.92 -9.70
CA SER A 14 -55.79 10.87 -9.04
C SER A 14 -54.43 10.61 -9.71
N LEU A 15 -54.28 10.96 -10.99
CA LEU A 15 -53.03 10.78 -11.73
C LEU A 15 -52.00 11.90 -11.47
N ALA A 16 -52.45 13.10 -11.10
CA ALA A 16 -51.56 14.23 -10.81
C ALA A 16 -50.85 14.12 -9.45
N ILE A 17 -51.44 13.41 -8.47
CA ILE A 17 -50.87 13.26 -7.12
C ILE A 17 -49.80 12.15 -7.08
N ILE A 18 -49.89 11.12 -7.93
CA ILE A 18 -48.94 10.00 -7.96
C ILE A 18 -47.58 10.43 -8.56
N LEU A 19 -47.55 11.46 -9.42
CA LEU A 19 -46.30 12.00 -9.99
C LEU A 19 -45.49 12.88 -9.02
N LEU A 20 -46.04 13.27 -7.86
CA LEU A 20 -45.35 14.12 -6.88
C LEU A 20 -44.59 13.34 -5.78
N VAL A 21 -44.79 12.03 -5.66
CA VAL A 21 -44.18 11.20 -4.58
C VAL A 21 -42.94 10.42 -5.04
N ILE A 22 -42.64 10.36 -6.35
CA ILE A 22 -41.48 9.62 -6.89
C ILE A 22 -40.22 10.51 -7.01
N GLY A 23 -40.33 11.82 -6.75
CA GLY A 23 -39.23 12.79 -6.92
C GLY A 23 -38.28 12.97 -5.73
N VAL A 24 -38.57 12.38 -4.56
CA VAL A 24 -37.79 12.57 -3.33
C VAL A 24 -37.44 11.22 -2.71
N GLY A 25 -36.29 10.65 -3.10
CA GLY A 25 -35.68 9.61 -2.27
C GLY A 25 -34.94 8.48 -2.95
N TRP A 26 -34.18 8.69 -4.04
CA TRP A 26 -33.18 7.71 -4.49
C TRP A 26 -32.00 8.44 -5.14
N LYS A 27 -31.29 9.24 -4.36
CA LYS A 27 -29.90 9.58 -4.66
C LYS A 27 -29.07 9.03 -3.51
N GLU A 28 -28.73 7.74 -3.60
CA GLU A 28 -27.49 7.16 -3.11
C GLU A 28 -27.55 5.64 -3.22
N SER A 29 -26.45 5.06 -3.72
CA SER A 29 -26.21 3.62 -3.91
C SER A 29 -26.77 3.02 -5.21
N LEU A 30 -25.98 3.06 -6.27
CA LEU A 30 -25.14 1.93 -6.71
C LEU A 30 -24.63 2.16 -8.13
N GLN A 31 -23.44 1.59 -8.39
CA GLN A 31 -22.75 1.44 -9.67
C GLN A 31 -21.96 2.70 -10.09
N SER A 32 -20.66 2.64 -10.32
CA SER A 32 -19.77 1.50 -10.48
C SER A 32 -18.34 2.03 -10.38
N ILE A 33 -17.50 1.25 -9.71
CA ILE A 33 -16.10 1.01 -10.05
C ILE A 33 -15.82 1.41 -11.51
N SER A 34 -15.22 2.58 -11.74
CA SER A 34 -14.44 2.79 -12.94
C SER A 34 -13.03 2.30 -12.62
N ASN A 35 -12.76 1.07 -13.04
CA ASN A 35 -11.41 0.54 -13.18
C ASN A 35 -10.66 1.49 -14.13
N ASN A 36 -9.92 2.44 -13.58
CA ASN A 36 -8.88 3.10 -14.35
C ASN A 36 -7.74 2.10 -14.51
N SER A 37 -7.85 1.38 -15.62
CA SER A 37 -6.77 0.80 -16.36
C SER A 37 -5.58 1.76 -16.40
N VAL A 38 -4.64 1.61 -15.48
CA VAL A 38 -3.25 2.04 -15.71
C VAL A 38 -2.61 0.95 -16.54
N ALA A 39 -2.72 1.13 -17.85
CA ALA A 39 -1.78 0.55 -18.79
C ALA A 39 -0.40 1.12 -18.41
N SER A 40 0.39 0.31 -17.71
CA SER A 40 1.80 0.56 -17.51
C SER A 40 2.50 0.50 -18.86
N CYS A 41 2.79 1.66 -19.42
CA CYS A 41 3.86 1.95 -20.39
C CYS A 41 3.90 3.48 -20.55
N GLY A 42 4.92 4.16 -20.03
CA GLY A 42 5.19 5.55 -20.37
C GLY A 42 5.31 6.49 -19.16
N VAL A 43 6.55 6.89 -18.89
CA VAL A 43 6.92 8.00 -18.01
C VAL A 43 6.31 9.28 -18.55
N GLU A 44 5.52 9.99 -17.73
CA GLU A 44 5.41 11.44 -17.83
C GLU A 44 5.45 12.06 -16.44
N THR A 45 6.53 12.81 -16.21
CA THR A 45 6.80 13.66 -15.06
C THR A 45 5.67 14.66 -14.89
N GLY A 46 4.84 14.45 -13.87
CA GLY A 46 3.67 15.28 -13.59
C GLY A 46 3.25 15.19 -12.14
N VAL A 47 4.19 15.45 -11.21
CA VAL A 47 3.84 15.71 -9.81
C VAL A 47 3.03 17.00 -9.76
N LYS A 48 1.70 16.88 -9.86
CA LYS A 48 0.80 17.96 -9.49
C LYS A 48 0.66 17.94 -7.98
N GLU A 49 1.14 19.03 -7.40
CA GLU A 49 1.02 19.41 -6.00
C GLU A 49 -0.43 19.34 -5.52
N ASN A 50 -0.81 18.22 -4.92
CA ASN A 50 -1.82 18.11 -3.86
C ASN A 50 -1.87 16.69 -3.26
N LEU A 51 -0.74 15.98 -3.27
CA LEU A 51 -0.57 14.78 -2.46
C LEU A 51 -0.66 15.21 -1.00
N ASN A 52 -1.86 15.07 -0.44
CA ASN A 52 -2.07 15.22 0.98
C ASN A 52 -1.16 14.20 1.64
N PHE A 53 -0.06 14.69 2.18
CA PHE A 53 1.07 13.91 2.67
C PHE A 53 0.65 12.91 3.74
N SER A 54 -0.46 13.18 4.46
CA SER A 54 -1.11 12.24 5.41
C SER A 54 -1.84 11.06 4.74
N THR A 55 -2.11 11.12 3.44
CA THR A 55 -2.68 10.04 2.64
C THR A 55 -1.58 9.12 2.09
N VAL A 56 -0.35 9.60 1.86
CA VAL A 56 0.79 8.73 1.45
C VAL A 56 1.31 7.89 2.63
N LEU A 57 1.05 8.35 3.84
CA LEU A 57 1.12 7.54 5.07
C LEU A 57 0.09 6.40 5.09
N GLY A 58 -0.81 6.43 4.12
CA GLY A 58 -1.87 5.48 3.88
C GLY A 58 -1.82 4.93 2.45
N GLY A 59 -1.14 3.82 2.29
CA GLY A 59 -1.10 3.05 1.04
C GLY A 59 0.11 2.16 1.13
N GLU A 60 1.26 2.76 0.87
CA GLU A 60 2.61 2.19 0.98
C GLU A 60 2.84 1.37 2.26
N ALA A 61 2.70 1.98 3.45
CA ALA A 61 2.93 1.26 4.71
C ALA A 61 1.87 0.18 4.99
N ARG A 62 0.65 0.32 4.45
CA ARG A 62 -0.39 -0.72 4.54
C ARG A 62 -0.04 -1.90 3.63
N GLU A 63 0.46 -1.60 2.44
CA GLU A 63 0.93 -2.58 1.48
C GLU A 63 2.19 -3.30 1.99
N GLY A 64 3.14 -2.57 2.56
CA GLY A 64 4.29 -3.14 3.26
C GLY A 64 3.88 -4.06 4.41
N LYS A 65 2.85 -3.68 5.19
CA LYS A 65 2.30 -4.56 6.22
C LYS A 65 1.67 -5.83 5.60
N ARG A 66 0.99 -5.73 4.45
CA ARG A 66 0.44 -6.89 3.74
C ARG A 66 1.58 -7.83 3.33
N LEU A 67 2.56 -7.31 2.60
CA LEU A 67 3.76 -8.03 2.15
C LEU A 67 4.54 -8.67 3.31
N TRP A 68 4.68 -7.96 4.43
CA TRP A 68 5.34 -8.47 5.64
C TRP A 68 4.69 -9.76 6.16
N ASN A 69 3.35 -9.78 6.19
CA ASN A 69 2.60 -10.94 6.66
C ASN A 69 2.61 -12.07 5.63
N GLU A 70 2.48 -11.74 4.35
CA GLU A 70 2.47 -12.73 3.25
C GLU A 70 3.81 -13.45 3.09
N ASN A 71 4.93 -12.74 3.28
CA ASN A 71 6.27 -13.28 3.17
C ASN A 71 6.84 -13.77 4.52
N ALA A 72 5.99 -13.83 5.55
CA ALA A 72 6.34 -14.30 6.90
C ALA A 72 7.58 -13.64 7.51
N CYS A 73 7.85 -12.36 7.20
CA CYS A 73 9.02 -11.63 7.72
C CYS A 73 9.04 -11.60 9.26
N GLY A 74 7.85 -11.55 9.87
CA GLY A 74 7.66 -11.60 11.32
C GLY A 74 7.99 -12.94 11.99
N ALA A 75 8.35 -13.98 11.23
CA ALA A 75 8.84 -15.24 11.81
C ALA A 75 10.26 -15.09 12.38
N CYS A 76 11.05 -14.17 11.83
CA CYS A 76 12.45 -13.96 12.24
C CYS A 76 12.69 -12.57 12.82
N HIS A 77 11.98 -11.55 12.33
CA HIS A 77 12.17 -10.17 12.77
C HIS A 77 11.09 -9.73 13.75
N ILE A 78 11.52 -9.07 14.84
CA ILE A 78 10.61 -8.61 15.88
C ILE A 78 9.77 -7.44 15.36
N LYS A 79 8.45 -7.53 15.54
CA LYS A 79 7.46 -6.58 15.00
C LYS A 79 7.64 -5.14 15.47
N ASN A 80 8.34 -4.88 16.57
CA ASN A 80 8.59 -3.51 17.05
C ASN A 80 9.76 -2.83 16.31
N MET A 81 10.46 -3.55 15.43
CA MET A 81 11.63 -3.09 14.67
C MET A 81 12.81 -2.60 15.51
N LYS A 82 12.78 -2.78 16.83
CA LYS A 82 13.80 -2.28 17.77
C LYS A 82 14.63 -3.39 18.39
N ASP A 83 14.02 -4.55 18.59
CA ASP A 83 14.67 -5.68 19.23
C ASP A 83 15.17 -6.70 18.22
N ASN A 84 16.27 -7.35 18.61
CA ASN A 84 16.81 -8.51 17.91
C ASN A 84 15.94 -9.75 18.20
N GLY A 85 15.75 -10.59 17.19
CA GLY A 85 15.11 -11.91 17.30
C GLY A 85 16.01 -12.97 16.68
N THR A 86 15.43 -13.86 15.89
CA THR A 86 16.19 -14.76 15.01
C THR A 86 16.99 -13.97 13.96
N GLY A 87 16.45 -12.83 13.53
CA GLY A 87 17.15 -11.84 12.71
C GLY A 87 17.34 -10.50 13.44
N PRO A 88 18.15 -9.59 12.86
CA PRO A 88 18.42 -8.28 13.45
C PRO A 88 17.19 -7.40 13.54
N ALA A 89 17.23 -6.44 14.46
CA ALA A 89 16.30 -5.31 14.51
C ALA A 89 16.33 -4.53 13.18
N LEU A 90 15.15 -4.28 12.59
CA LEU A 90 15.03 -3.67 11.26
C LEU A 90 14.90 -2.14 11.29
N GLY A 91 14.61 -1.54 12.43
CA GLY A 91 14.47 -0.09 12.57
C GLY A 91 15.76 0.63 12.20
N GLY A 92 15.69 1.64 11.33
CA GLY A 92 16.86 2.32 10.78
C GLY A 92 17.69 1.47 9.80
N VAL A 93 17.13 0.40 9.23
CA VAL A 93 17.85 -0.43 8.23
C VAL A 93 18.34 0.41 7.05
N THR A 94 17.50 1.31 6.53
CA THR A 94 17.84 2.20 5.42
C THR A 94 19.08 3.03 5.71
N GLU A 95 19.12 3.70 6.88
CA GLU A 95 20.26 4.48 7.34
C GLU A 95 21.52 3.64 7.42
N ARG A 96 21.43 2.43 7.98
CA ARG A 96 22.60 1.56 8.07
C ARG A 96 23.13 1.17 6.68
N TRP A 97 22.28 1.07 5.67
CA TRP A 97 22.64 0.73 4.28
C TRP A 97 23.00 1.97 3.41
N ALA A 98 22.87 3.20 3.93
CA ALA A 98 23.04 4.43 3.15
C ALA A 98 24.43 4.64 2.52
N ALA A 99 25.47 3.95 3.00
CA ALA A 99 26.80 3.97 2.39
C ALA A 99 26.89 3.15 1.08
N TYR A 100 25.82 2.44 0.70
CA TYR A 100 25.74 1.58 -0.48
C TYR A 100 24.62 2.06 -1.41
N PRO A 101 24.68 1.74 -2.71
CA PRO A 101 23.56 1.94 -3.61
C PRO A 101 22.27 1.35 -3.03
N ARG A 102 21.17 2.08 -3.14
CA ARG A 102 19.88 1.63 -2.58
C ARG A 102 19.43 0.28 -3.15
N ALA A 103 19.74 0.01 -4.42
CA ALA A 103 19.53 -1.27 -5.07
C ALA A 103 20.21 -2.46 -4.37
N ASP A 104 21.30 -2.24 -3.63
CA ASP A 104 21.97 -3.30 -2.87
C ASP A 104 21.17 -3.71 -1.63
N LEU A 105 20.45 -2.77 -1.00
CA LEU A 105 19.48 -3.12 0.03
C LEU A 105 18.31 -3.93 -0.55
N TYR A 106 17.85 -3.62 -1.76
CA TYR A 106 16.80 -4.40 -2.42
C TYR A 106 17.25 -5.82 -2.70
N LYS A 107 18.43 -5.97 -3.31
CA LYS A 107 19.03 -7.29 -3.54
C LYS A 107 19.25 -8.06 -2.25
N TRP A 108 19.58 -7.39 -1.15
CA TRP A 108 19.73 -8.04 0.15
C TRP A 108 18.39 -8.61 0.64
N ILE A 109 17.32 -7.81 0.57
CA ILE A 109 15.96 -8.20 0.95
C ILE A 109 15.43 -9.29 0.02
N GLN A 110 15.66 -9.18 -1.27
CA GLN A 110 15.23 -10.16 -2.26
C GLN A 110 16.03 -11.46 -2.16
N GLY A 111 17.35 -11.42 -1.93
CA GLY A 111 18.21 -12.61 -2.02
C GLY A 111 19.58 -12.46 -1.36
N SER A 112 19.60 -12.40 -0.02
CA SER A 112 20.80 -12.21 0.80
C SER A 112 21.99 -13.14 0.48
N GLN A 113 21.73 -14.41 0.17
CA GLN A 113 22.78 -15.42 -0.04
C GLN A 113 23.63 -15.14 -1.28
N ALA A 114 23.04 -14.66 -2.37
CA ALA A 114 23.79 -14.30 -3.58
C ALA A 114 24.78 -13.16 -3.31
N MET A 115 24.41 -12.21 -2.43
CA MET A 115 25.31 -11.13 -2.01
C MET A 115 26.46 -11.62 -1.12
N ILE A 116 26.21 -12.64 -0.31
CA ILE A 116 27.24 -13.29 0.52
C ILE A 116 28.24 -14.04 -0.37
N GLU A 117 27.73 -14.81 -1.34
CA GLU A 117 28.54 -15.55 -2.32
C GLU A 117 29.43 -14.63 -3.17
N THR A 118 28.89 -13.50 -3.61
CA THR A 118 29.62 -12.47 -4.36
C THR A 118 30.49 -11.57 -3.47
N LYS A 119 30.57 -11.86 -2.17
CA LYS A 119 31.41 -11.17 -1.19
C LYS A 119 31.11 -9.68 -1.05
N HIS A 120 29.84 -9.29 -1.16
CA HIS A 120 29.44 -7.91 -0.90
C HIS A 120 29.82 -7.53 0.55
N PRO A 121 30.59 -6.45 0.77
CA PRO A 121 31.27 -6.21 2.05
C PRO A 121 30.31 -6.07 3.23
N ARG A 122 29.16 -5.41 3.01
CA ARG A 122 28.12 -5.29 4.03
C ARG A 122 27.38 -6.59 4.31
N ALA A 123 27.16 -7.40 3.27
CA ALA A 123 26.47 -8.68 3.39
C ALA A 123 27.31 -9.66 4.22
N LEU A 124 28.62 -9.70 3.95
CA LEU A 124 29.58 -10.48 4.74
C LEU A 124 29.62 -10.04 6.19
N LYS A 125 29.68 -8.73 6.46
CA LYS A 125 29.66 -8.21 7.84
C LYS A 125 28.36 -8.59 8.58
N LEU A 126 27.22 -8.60 7.90
CA LEU A 126 25.98 -9.10 8.51
C LEU A 126 26.06 -10.61 8.77
N TRP A 127 26.56 -11.39 7.82
CA TRP A 127 26.72 -12.83 7.95
C TRP A 127 27.63 -13.22 9.12
N GLU A 128 28.76 -12.54 9.31
CA GLU A 128 29.67 -12.77 10.45
C GLU A 128 28.97 -12.67 11.82
N ASN A 129 27.94 -11.82 11.93
CA ASN A 129 27.23 -11.58 13.18
C ASN A 129 25.96 -12.43 13.35
N TRP A 130 25.41 -12.96 12.25
CA TRP A 130 24.10 -13.62 12.24
C TRP A 130 24.11 -15.04 11.68
N ALA A 131 25.25 -15.52 11.18
CA ALA A 131 25.41 -16.91 10.79
C ALA A 131 25.15 -17.85 11.98
N PRO A 132 24.58 -19.05 11.73
CA PRO A 132 24.22 -19.62 10.43
C PRO A 132 22.77 -19.28 10.00
N MET A 133 22.15 -18.23 10.54
CA MET A 133 20.75 -17.91 10.24
C MET A 133 20.61 -17.38 8.81
N VAL A 134 19.95 -18.17 7.95
CA VAL A 134 19.70 -17.83 6.55
C VAL A 134 18.35 -17.11 6.43
N MET A 135 18.38 -15.89 5.90
CA MET A 135 17.16 -15.22 5.45
C MET A 135 16.69 -15.87 4.15
N GLN A 136 15.42 -16.25 4.10
CA GLN A 136 14.82 -16.89 2.92
C GLN A 136 14.95 -15.97 1.69
N ASN A 137 14.94 -16.59 0.51
CA ASN A 137 15.00 -15.87 -0.75
C ASN A 137 13.57 -15.48 -1.18
N TYR A 138 13.40 -14.24 -1.61
CA TYR A 138 12.14 -13.63 -2.04
C TYR A 138 12.25 -13.10 -3.48
N PRO A 139 12.56 -13.95 -4.48
CA PRO A 139 12.86 -13.51 -5.85
C PRO A 139 11.64 -12.93 -6.59
N LYS A 140 10.45 -13.05 -6.00
CA LYS A 140 9.20 -12.50 -6.55
C LYS A 140 8.90 -11.08 -6.07
N LEU A 141 9.60 -10.60 -5.03
CA LEU A 141 9.43 -9.22 -4.56
C LEU A 141 10.03 -8.26 -5.59
N THR A 142 9.20 -7.37 -6.09
CA THR A 142 9.61 -6.24 -6.92
C THR A 142 10.27 -5.16 -6.08
N ASP A 143 11.02 -4.27 -6.72
CA ASP A 143 11.68 -3.14 -6.03
C ASP A 143 10.67 -2.20 -5.36
N GLU A 144 9.49 -2.02 -5.97
CA GLU A 144 8.38 -1.23 -5.39
C GLU A 144 7.81 -1.91 -4.14
N GLU A 145 7.61 -3.23 -4.15
CA GLU A 145 7.18 -3.97 -2.97
C GLU A 145 8.21 -3.94 -1.84
N VAL A 146 9.51 -3.94 -2.18
CA VAL A 146 10.58 -3.74 -1.19
C VAL A 146 10.51 -2.33 -0.58
N GLU A 147 10.24 -1.31 -1.38
CA GLU A 147 10.03 0.05 -0.87
C GLU A 147 8.81 0.12 0.07
N HIS A 148 7.70 -0.53 -0.25
CA HIS A 148 6.57 -0.62 0.67
C HIS A 148 6.94 -1.31 1.99
N LEU A 149 7.75 -2.38 1.95
CA LEU A 149 8.26 -3.06 3.16
C LEU A 149 9.14 -2.14 4.01
N LEU A 150 10.07 -1.42 3.38
CA LEU A 150 10.92 -0.44 4.05
C LEU A 150 10.09 0.70 4.65
N ALA A 151 9.02 1.11 3.96
CA ALA A 151 8.04 2.07 4.48
C ALA A 151 7.42 1.60 5.77
N TYR A 152 6.89 0.38 5.74
CA TYR A 152 6.29 -0.23 6.91
C TYR A 152 7.27 -0.32 8.09
N ILE A 153 8.51 -0.75 7.85
CA ILE A 153 9.55 -0.86 8.89
C ILE A 153 9.82 0.50 9.55
N GLU A 154 10.02 1.54 8.75
CA GLU A 154 10.37 2.87 9.26
C GLU A 154 9.22 3.50 10.05
N VAL A 155 7.99 3.36 9.55
CA VAL A 155 6.78 3.82 10.24
C VAL A 155 6.64 3.17 11.61
N ILE A 156 6.85 1.86 11.70
CA ILE A 156 6.75 1.13 12.98
C ILE A 156 7.91 1.51 13.91
N TYR A 157 9.11 1.70 13.37
CA TYR A 157 10.29 2.07 14.14
C TYR A 157 10.16 3.45 14.79
N THR A 158 9.77 4.45 13.99
CA THR A 158 9.68 5.86 14.41
C THR A 158 8.36 6.21 15.08
N GLY A 159 7.30 5.43 14.83
CA GLY A 159 5.93 5.80 15.17
C GLY A 159 5.42 7.01 14.39
N ASN A 160 6.21 7.51 13.43
CA ASN A 160 5.89 8.68 12.63
C ASN A 160 5.74 8.26 11.19
N LEU A 161 4.50 8.31 10.73
CA LEU A 161 4.20 8.03 9.35
C LEU A 161 4.99 8.97 8.39
N LYS A 162 5.17 10.25 8.74
CA LYS A 162 5.83 11.28 7.90
C LYS A 162 7.33 11.04 7.70
N ALA A 163 7.94 10.14 8.45
CA ALA A 163 9.39 9.89 8.41
C ALA A 163 9.82 9.13 7.16
N TYR A 164 8.93 8.34 6.53
CA TYR A 164 9.24 7.59 5.32
C TYR A 164 9.02 8.38 4.02
N ALA A 165 9.24 9.70 4.00
CA ALA A 165 9.30 10.40 2.72
C ALA A 165 10.51 9.83 1.97
N ALA A 166 10.28 8.93 1.01
CA ALA A 166 11.26 8.13 0.28
C ALA A 166 12.60 8.86 0.23
N THR A 167 13.51 8.47 1.13
CA THR A 167 14.81 9.12 1.24
C THR A 167 15.53 8.90 -0.08
N PRO A 168 16.01 9.97 -0.75
CA PRO A 168 16.62 9.88 -2.07
C PRO A 168 17.79 8.90 -2.14
#